data_AF-K9GCJ5-F1
#
_entry.id   AF-K9GCJ5-F1
#
_cell.length_a   1.000
_cell.length_b   1.000
_cell.length_c   1.000
_cell.angle_alpha   90.00
_cell.angle_beta   90.00
_cell.angle_gamma   90.00
#
_symmetry.space_group_name_H-M   'P 1'
#
loop_
_entity.id
_entity.type
_entity.pdbx_description
1 polymer ?
#
loop_
_entity_poly.entity_id
_entity_poly.type
_entity_poly.pdbx_seq_one_letter_code
_entity_poly.pdbx_strand_id
1 'polypeptide(L)'
;MSNLSIYVRLGADVLTEQQMFYGYKAGWGFQILITFSTFLIGFCLAGLFRAIVVVPQELIWPGVLGVTALTTTLHHANQEHVQVRYNTWKISRSAFFAMAFCISFCWYWFPDFIFPALSFFSFPCWIKPESKVVNQIFVFDNAGKTYKVKRIVNAASGYKLDIKKYLAYSPVYMPVTYALNMFGLSFATLSALLVWVVLERRRVMADAVQRVPRLVFGSLPSRCRAYSEDEKGDPDVPLWWYLVVCLLALFMSMFAIEWWNVELRWYGVLLACTVALVFYPPLALVYATSNLKINIDIFCRIVAGFVFEGKVLANIWFFDIGYITTIKGLYFAQDMKLAYYCHASPFPSY
;
A
#
# COMPACT_ATOMS: atom_id res chain seq x y z
N MET A 1 11.91 3.37 -9.25
CA MET A 1 12.10 4.33 -8.13
C MET A 1 10.92 5.28 -7.88
N SER A 2 9.96 5.47 -8.81
CA SER A 2 8.76 6.29 -8.58
C SER A 2 7.82 5.73 -7.50
N ASN A 3 7.77 4.40 -7.33
CA ASN A 3 6.90 3.75 -6.36
C ASN A 3 7.26 4.12 -4.90
N LEU A 4 8.52 4.41 -4.60
CA LEU A 4 8.97 4.83 -3.26
C LEU A 4 8.25 6.10 -2.78
N SER A 5 8.02 7.08 -3.67
CA SER A 5 7.29 8.32 -3.35
C SER A 5 5.83 8.04 -2.96
N ILE A 6 5.19 7.11 -3.68
CA ILE A 6 3.81 6.69 -3.39
C ILE A 6 3.74 6.03 -2.00
N TYR A 7 4.77 5.28 -1.60
CA TYR A 7 4.82 4.63 -0.30
C TYR A 7 4.93 5.62 0.86
N VAL A 8 5.71 6.70 0.68
CA VAL A 8 5.86 7.76 1.70
C VAL A 8 4.53 8.48 1.88
N ARG A 9 3.79 8.74 0.78
CA ARG A 9 2.48 9.41 0.83
C ARG A 9 1.48 8.67 1.73
N LEU A 10 1.35 7.35 1.57
CA LEU A 10 0.39 6.56 2.34
C LEU A 10 0.65 6.61 3.86
N GLY A 11 1.92 6.61 4.28
CA GLY A 11 2.28 6.79 5.68
C GLY A 11 2.07 8.24 6.15
N ALA A 12 2.38 9.22 5.31
CA ALA A 12 2.17 10.63 5.63
C ALA A 12 0.68 10.98 5.83
N ASP A 13 -0.22 10.36 5.08
CA ASP A 13 -1.67 10.53 5.25
C ASP A 13 -2.09 10.16 6.69
N VAL A 14 -1.57 9.06 7.25
CA VAL A 14 -1.83 8.66 8.64
C VAL A 14 -1.25 9.65 9.66
N LEU A 15 -0.03 10.13 9.43
CA LEU A 15 0.60 11.12 10.30
C LEU A 15 -0.15 12.45 10.30
N THR A 16 -0.63 12.89 9.12
CA THR A 16 -1.43 14.11 9.00
C THR A 16 -2.81 13.92 9.61
N GLU A 17 -3.44 12.74 9.48
CA GLU A 17 -4.68 12.40 10.19
C GLU A 17 -4.50 12.52 11.71
N GLN A 18 -3.42 11.95 12.25
CA GLN A 18 -3.06 12.08 13.66
C GLN A 18 -2.93 13.56 14.09
N GLN A 19 -2.22 14.37 13.31
CA GLN A 19 -1.96 15.76 13.67
C GLN A 19 -3.18 16.68 13.50
N MET A 20 -3.96 16.50 12.42
CA MET A 20 -5.05 17.40 12.06
C MET A 20 -6.34 17.09 12.81
N PHE A 21 -6.64 15.80 13.01
CA PHE A 21 -7.86 15.38 13.71
C PHE A 21 -7.65 15.19 15.21
N TYR A 22 -6.46 14.75 15.62
CA TYR A 22 -6.16 14.46 17.03
C TYR A 22 -5.13 15.42 17.63
N GLY A 23 -4.42 16.27 16.87
CA GLY A 23 -3.49 17.24 17.47
C GLY A 23 -2.30 16.63 18.23
N TYR A 24 -2.10 15.31 18.19
CA TYR A 24 -0.97 14.64 18.83
C TYR A 24 0.28 14.80 17.99
N LYS A 25 1.18 15.70 18.41
CA LYS A 25 2.47 15.93 17.77
C LYS A 25 3.52 15.04 18.40
N ALA A 26 3.69 13.83 17.87
CA ALA A 26 4.67 12.86 18.36
C ALA A 26 6.16 13.25 18.09
N GLY A 27 6.46 14.50 17.72
CA GLY A 27 7.80 14.92 17.35
C GLY A 27 8.29 14.28 16.04
N TRP A 28 9.44 14.74 15.54
CA TRP A 28 10.01 14.27 14.27
C TRP A 28 10.62 12.86 14.39
N GLY A 29 11.18 12.52 15.57
CA GLY A 29 11.83 11.23 15.81
C GLY A 29 10.87 10.05 15.67
N PHE A 30 9.68 10.15 16.25
CA PHE A 30 8.63 9.14 16.10
C PHE A 30 8.22 8.95 14.64
N GLN A 31 8.02 10.05 13.92
CA GLN A 31 7.57 10.02 12.51
C GLN A 31 8.58 9.30 11.62
N ILE A 32 9.87 9.57 11.78
CA ILE A 32 10.93 8.89 11.03
C ILE A 32 10.98 7.41 11.43
N LEU A 33 10.99 7.11 12.72
CA LEU A 33 11.14 5.75 13.23
C LEU A 33 10.00 4.83 12.78
N ILE A 34 8.75 5.27 12.89
CA ILE A 34 7.58 4.48 12.53
C ILE A 34 7.43 4.34 11.01
N THR A 35 7.74 5.40 10.25
CA THR A 35 7.75 5.35 8.79
C THR A 35 8.81 4.37 8.31
N PHE A 36 10.01 4.43 8.87
CA PHE A 36 11.10 3.51 8.53
C PHE A 36 10.78 2.06 8.92
N SER A 37 10.21 1.82 10.11
CA SER A 37 9.77 0.49 10.51
C SER A 37 8.72 -0.09 9.55
N THR A 38 7.70 0.69 9.16
CA THR A 38 6.67 0.21 8.22
C THR A 38 7.22 -0.06 6.81
N PHE A 39 8.28 0.65 6.40
CA PHE A 39 9.04 0.31 5.18
C PHE A 39 9.74 -1.03 5.29
N LEU A 40 10.47 -1.26 6.39
CA LEU A 40 11.15 -2.52 6.63
C LEU A 40 10.18 -3.70 6.72
N ILE A 41 9.03 -3.54 7.38
CA ILE A 41 7.99 -4.58 7.44
C ILE A 41 7.48 -4.89 6.02
N GLY A 42 7.18 -3.88 5.22
CA GLY A 42 6.78 -4.07 3.81
C GLY A 42 7.84 -4.79 2.99
N PHE A 43 9.12 -4.40 3.13
CA PHE A 43 10.24 -5.05 2.47
C PHE A 43 10.38 -6.53 2.87
N CYS A 44 10.19 -6.84 4.15
CA CYS A 44 10.27 -8.22 4.66
C CYS A 44 9.12 -9.09 4.14
N LEU A 45 7.90 -8.55 4.08
CA LEU A 45 6.75 -9.25 3.47
C LEU A 45 7.04 -9.57 1.99
N ALA A 46 7.57 -8.61 1.23
CA ALA A 46 7.95 -8.85 -0.17
C ALA A 46 9.01 -9.93 -0.32
N GLY A 47 10.05 -9.91 0.53
CA GLY A 47 11.13 -10.89 0.52
C GLY A 47 10.70 -12.30 0.91
N LEU A 48 9.90 -12.44 1.98
CA LEU A 48 9.42 -13.75 2.46
C LEU A 48 8.57 -14.49 1.42
N PHE A 49 7.78 -13.73 0.65
CA PHE A 49 6.88 -14.30 -0.36
C PHE A 49 7.42 -14.17 -1.80
N ARG A 50 8.69 -13.75 -1.97
CA ARG A 50 9.36 -13.63 -3.29
C ARG A 50 9.29 -14.92 -4.09
N ALA A 51 9.52 -16.07 -3.45
CA ALA A 51 9.50 -17.38 -4.10
C ALA A 51 8.13 -17.77 -4.69
N ILE A 52 7.04 -17.18 -4.18
CA ILE A 52 5.67 -17.51 -4.58
C ILE A 52 5.16 -16.52 -5.64
N VAL A 53 5.56 -15.25 -5.56
CA VAL A 53 4.96 -14.18 -6.37
C VAL A 53 5.91 -13.64 -7.45
N VAL A 54 7.23 -13.64 -7.19
CA VAL A 54 8.23 -13.02 -8.08
C VAL A 54 8.95 -14.07 -8.93
N VAL A 55 9.39 -15.18 -8.32
CA VAL A 55 10.21 -16.21 -9.00
C VAL A 55 9.44 -16.98 -10.10
N PRO A 56 8.14 -17.33 -9.96
CA PRO A 56 7.47 -18.11 -11.01
C PRO A 56 7.40 -17.34 -12.33
N GLN A 57 7.92 -17.95 -13.41
CA GLN A 57 7.89 -17.39 -14.75
C GLN A 57 6.47 -17.35 -15.34
N GLU A 58 5.60 -18.26 -14.89
CA GLU A 58 4.18 -18.32 -15.28
C GLU A 58 3.38 -17.09 -14.83
N LEU A 59 3.86 -16.37 -13.80
CA LEU A 59 3.18 -15.20 -13.24
C LEU A 59 3.67 -13.92 -13.92
N ILE A 60 2.93 -13.47 -14.93
CA ILE A 60 3.19 -12.20 -15.62
C ILE A 60 2.51 -11.07 -14.85
N TRP A 61 3.27 -10.05 -14.46
CA TRP A 61 2.73 -8.87 -13.78
C TRP A 61 2.37 -7.79 -14.82
N PRO A 62 1.10 -7.65 -15.22
CA PRO A 62 0.69 -6.67 -16.23
C PRO A 62 1.03 -5.23 -15.84
N GLY A 63 1.02 -4.91 -14.54
CA GLY A 63 1.32 -3.57 -14.02
C GLY A 63 2.75 -3.06 -14.27
N VAL A 64 3.72 -3.95 -14.54
CA VAL A 64 5.10 -3.56 -14.84
C VAL A 64 5.44 -3.62 -16.32
N LEU A 65 4.63 -4.28 -17.15
CA LEU A 65 4.91 -4.46 -18.58
C LEU A 65 5.05 -3.13 -19.33
N GLY A 66 4.27 -2.11 -18.96
CA GLY A 66 4.39 -0.78 -19.56
C GLY A 66 5.72 -0.10 -19.21
N VAL A 67 6.16 -0.23 -17.95
CA VAL A 67 7.41 0.36 -17.47
C VAL A 67 8.62 -0.38 -18.02
N THR A 68 8.56 -1.71 -18.11
CA THR A 68 9.61 -2.51 -18.75
C THR A 68 9.73 -2.16 -20.22
N ALA A 69 8.62 -2.15 -20.97
CA ALA A 69 8.63 -1.80 -22.39
C ALA A 69 9.23 -0.41 -22.62
N LEU A 70 8.85 0.58 -21.81
CA LEU A 70 9.41 1.93 -21.87
C LEU A 70 10.92 1.92 -21.58
N THR A 71 11.34 1.25 -20.52
CA THR A 71 12.75 1.16 -20.12
C THR A 71 13.57 0.46 -21.21
N THR A 72 13.08 -0.64 -21.76
CA THR A 72 13.66 -1.34 -22.90
C THR A 72 13.76 -0.41 -24.12
N THR A 73 12.71 0.33 -24.48
CA THR A 73 12.78 1.25 -25.63
C THR A 73 13.76 2.40 -25.43
N LEU A 74 13.94 2.86 -24.19
CA LEU A 74 14.90 3.92 -23.86
C LEU A 74 16.34 3.40 -23.95
N HIS A 75 16.60 2.22 -23.39
CA HIS A 75 17.94 1.64 -23.34
C HIS A 75 18.38 0.99 -24.67
N HIS A 76 17.46 0.49 -25.48
CA HIS A 76 17.74 -0.05 -26.83
C HIS A 76 17.73 1.01 -27.94
N ALA A 77 17.72 2.31 -27.61
CA ALA A 77 17.83 3.39 -28.60
C ALA A 77 19.12 3.34 -29.45
N ASN A 78 20.14 2.59 -29.00
CA ASN A 78 21.43 2.42 -29.68
C ASN A 78 21.62 1.05 -30.39
N GLN A 79 20.66 0.12 -30.36
CA GLN A 79 20.78 -1.16 -31.09
C GLN A 79 19.92 -1.15 -32.37
N GLU A 80 20.60 -1.26 -33.52
CA GLU A 80 20.08 -1.10 -34.87
C GLU A 80 19.06 -2.14 -35.37
N HIS A 81 18.57 -3.07 -34.56
CA HIS A 81 17.76 -4.17 -35.09
C HIS A 81 16.25 -4.00 -34.86
N VAL A 82 15.55 -3.99 -35.99
CA VAL A 82 14.10 -4.06 -36.23
C VAL A 82 13.37 -2.70 -36.30
N GLN A 83 13.64 -1.96 -37.37
CA GLN A 83 12.72 -0.93 -37.87
C GLN A 83 11.52 -1.58 -38.57
N VAL A 84 10.44 -1.86 -37.82
CA VAL A 84 9.12 -2.01 -38.44
C VAL A 84 8.65 -0.59 -38.82
N ARG A 85 8.73 -0.26 -40.11
CA ARG A 85 8.38 1.06 -40.64
C ARG A 85 6.87 1.15 -40.84
N TYR A 86 6.13 1.53 -39.81
CA TYR A 86 4.74 1.97 -39.96
C TYR A 86 4.73 3.39 -40.55
N ASN A 87 4.31 3.52 -41.80
CA ASN A 87 4.35 4.76 -42.61
C ASN A 87 3.30 5.81 -42.21
N THR A 88 3.01 6.01 -40.93
CA THR A 88 1.89 6.88 -40.51
C THR A 88 2.32 8.14 -39.74
N TRP A 89 3.51 8.16 -39.11
CA TRP A 89 3.93 9.32 -38.29
C TRP A 89 5.41 9.68 -38.48
N LYS A 90 5.69 10.99 -38.68
CA LYS A 90 7.04 11.55 -38.91
C LYS A 90 7.83 11.86 -37.63
N ILE A 91 7.25 11.71 -36.45
CA ILE A 91 7.87 12.12 -35.18
C ILE A 91 8.75 10.97 -34.65
N SER A 92 9.99 11.28 -34.26
CA SER A 92 10.89 10.33 -33.59
C SER A 92 10.30 9.86 -32.25
N ARG A 93 10.49 8.59 -31.89
CA ARG A 93 9.95 7.98 -30.66
C ARG A 93 10.31 8.78 -29.40
N SER A 94 11.54 9.29 -29.30
CA SER A 94 12.00 10.12 -28.17
C SER A 94 11.40 11.53 -28.16
N ALA A 95 11.13 12.11 -29.33
CA ALA A 95 10.49 13.42 -29.46
C ALA A 95 9.01 13.36 -29.04
N PHE A 96 8.30 12.28 -29.39
CA PHE A 96 6.93 12.05 -28.92
C PHE A 96 6.88 11.89 -27.40
N PHE A 97 7.81 11.10 -26.83
CA PHE A 97 7.93 10.95 -25.37
C PHE A 97 8.19 12.27 -24.66
N ALA A 98 9.14 13.08 -25.15
CA ALA A 98 9.45 14.39 -24.57
C ALA A 98 8.25 15.35 -24.63
N MET A 99 7.52 15.36 -25.75
CA MET A 99 6.30 16.16 -25.90
C MET A 99 5.22 15.74 -24.90
N ALA A 100 4.93 14.44 -24.80
CA ALA A 100 3.94 13.92 -23.84
C ALA A 100 4.34 14.20 -22.39
N PHE A 101 5.64 14.08 -22.06
CA PHE A 101 6.18 14.43 -20.75
C PHE A 101 5.99 15.92 -20.43
N CYS A 102 6.31 16.83 -21.34
CA CYS A 102 6.10 18.26 -21.15
C CYS A 102 4.61 18.63 -21.02
N ILE A 103 3.72 18.00 -21.81
CA ILE A 103 2.27 18.21 -21.71
C ILE A 103 1.75 17.74 -20.34
N SER A 104 2.13 16.53 -19.92
CA SER A 104 1.75 15.99 -18.60
C SER A 104 2.30 16.84 -17.46
N PHE A 105 3.57 17.27 -17.56
CA PHE A 105 4.19 18.18 -16.60
C PHE A 105 3.40 19.48 -16.48
N CYS A 106 3.10 20.16 -17.60
CA CYS A 106 2.30 21.39 -17.57
C CYS A 106 0.89 21.13 -17.01
N TRP A 107 0.27 20.01 -17.37
CA TRP A 107 -1.08 19.67 -16.91
C TRP A 107 -1.17 19.42 -15.40
N TYR A 108 -0.17 18.79 -14.78
CA TYR A 108 -0.15 18.58 -13.33
C TYR A 108 0.45 19.76 -12.57
N TRP A 109 1.53 20.36 -13.07
CA TRP A 109 2.23 21.46 -12.40
C TRP A 109 1.40 22.75 -12.36
N PHE A 110 0.68 23.07 -13.44
CA PHE A 110 -0.10 24.30 -13.53
C PHE A 110 -1.23 24.39 -12.49
N PRO A 111 -2.14 23.40 -12.35
CA PRO A 111 -3.18 23.44 -11.33
C PRO A 111 -2.63 23.30 -9.91
N ASP A 112 -1.58 22.51 -9.68
CA ASP A 112 -1.07 22.29 -8.32
C ASP A 112 -0.25 23.47 -7.78
N PHE A 113 0.48 24.21 -8.65
CA PHE A 113 1.36 25.31 -8.22
C PHE A 113 0.73 26.70 -8.39
N ILE A 114 0.06 26.98 -9.52
CA ILE A 114 -0.41 28.33 -9.86
C ILE A 114 -1.85 28.56 -9.40
N PHE A 115 -2.72 27.55 -9.50
CA PHE A 115 -4.13 27.69 -9.11
C PHE A 115 -4.68 26.45 -8.37
N PRO A 116 -4.25 26.22 -7.11
CA PRO A 116 -4.73 25.09 -6.30
C PRO A 116 -6.25 25.04 -6.15
N ALA A 117 -6.92 26.20 -6.29
CA ALA A 117 -8.37 26.32 -6.28
C ALA A 117 -9.06 25.52 -7.41
N LEU A 118 -8.40 25.24 -8.55
CA LEU A 118 -9.00 24.39 -9.61
C LEU A 118 -9.18 22.95 -9.14
N SER A 119 -8.27 22.44 -8.30
CA SER A 119 -8.33 21.10 -7.74
C SER A 119 -9.48 20.96 -6.73
N PHE A 120 -9.80 22.04 -6.00
CA PHE A 120 -10.96 22.10 -5.10
C PHE A 120 -12.26 22.52 -5.80
N PHE A 121 -12.19 23.03 -7.03
CA PHE A 121 -13.34 23.50 -7.78
C PHE A 121 -14.14 22.32 -8.31
N SER A 122 -14.98 21.79 -7.43
CA SER A 122 -15.99 20.80 -7.78
C SER A 122 -17.06 21.50 -8.62
N PHE A 123 -16.90 21.53 -9.95
CA PHE A 123 -17.88 22.09 -10.89
C PHE A 123 -19.34 21.71 -10.58
N PRO A 124 -19.66 20.48 -10.10
CA PRO A 124 -21.01 20.13 -9.65
C PRO A 124 -21.53 20.96 -8.46
N CYS A 125 -20.69 21.24 -7.46
CA CYS A 125 -21.05 22.03 -6.28
C CYS A 125 -21.26 23.52 -6.58
N TRP A 126 -20.65 24.02 -7.66
CA TRP A 126 -20.79 25.42 -8.08
C TRP A 126 -22.09 25.68 -8.86
N ILE A 127 -22.56 24.72 -9.66
CA ILE A 127 -23.79 24.87 -10.47
C ILE A 127 -25.07 24.80 -9.65
N LYS A 128 -25.11 24.01 -8.56
CA LYS A 128 -26.34 23.84 -7.76
C LYS A 128 -26.05 23.62 -6.27
N PRO A 129 -25.65 24.67 -5.53
CA PRO A 129 -25.17 24.56 -4.15
C PRO A 129 -26.22 24.07 -3.13
N GLU A 130 -27.52 24.18 -3.42
CA GLU A 130 -28.61 23.74 -2.52
C GLU A 130 -29.22 22.38 -2.89
N SER A 131 -28.75 21.72 -3.96
CA SER A 131 -29.32 20.44 -4.38
C SER A 131 -28.88 19.31 -3.44
N LYS A 132 -29.85 18.72 -2.71
CA LYS A 132 -29.63 17.56 -1.82
C LYS A 132 -28.93 16.39 -2.52
N VAL A 133 -29.15 16.19 -3.82
CA VAL A 133 -28.58 15.10 -4.62
C VAL A 133 -27.12 15.35 -5.01
N VAL A 134 -26.75 16.61 -5.26
CA VAL A 134 -25.35 17.00 -5.59
C VAL A 134 -24.51 17.09 -4.32
N ASN A 135 -25.12 17.57 -3.23
CA ASN A 135 -24.49 17.61 -1.92
C ASN A 135 -24.29 16.22 -1.33
N GLN A 136 -25.18 15.24 -1.60
CA GLN A 136 -25.08 13.83 -1.20
C GLN A 136 -23.81 13.09 -1.64
N ILE A 137 -22.82 13.76 -2.21
CA ILE A 137 -21.47 13.20 -2.46
C ILE A 137 -20.56 13.44 -1.22
N PHE A 138 -20.94 14.32 -0.29
CA PHE A 138 -20.15 14.72 0.88
C PHE A 138 -20.82 14.34 2.22
N VAL A 139 -20.04 14.20 3.29
CA VAL A 139 -20.49 13.79 4.64
C VAL A 139 -21.15 14.95 5.40
N PHE A 140 -22.37 14.75 5.94
CA PHE A 140 -23.13 15.80 6.65
C PHE A 140 -23.74 15.38 7.99
N ASP A 141 -24.10 16.41 8.76
CA ASP A 141 -25.02 16.35 9.90
C ASP A 141 -26.50 16.26 9.47
N ASN A 142 -27.40 15.90 10.39
CA ASN A 142 -28.87 15.88 10.20
C ASN A 142 -29.44 17.21 9.63
N ALA A 143 -28.72 18.32 9.82
CA ALA A 143 -29.08 19.65 9.31
C ALA A 143 -28.51 19.99 7.92
N GLY A 144 -27.84 19.05 7.22
CA GLY A 144 -27.28 19.26 5.88
C GLY A 144 -26.03 20.15 5.83
N LYS A 145 -25.35 20.37 6.97
CA LYS A 145 -24.08 21.11 7.09
C LYS A 145 -22.90 20.15 7.22
N THR A 146 -21.71 20.59 6.78
CA THR A 146 -20.47 19.79 6.81
C THR A 146 -20.14 19.31 8.24
N TYR A 147 -19.86 18.01 8.39
CA TYR A 147 -19.66 17.37 9.69
C TYR A 147 -18.34 17.82 10.35
N LYS A 148 -18.39 18.50 11.50
CA LYS A 148 -17.19 18.99 12.20
C LYS A 148 -16.75 18.03 13.31
N VAL A 149 -15.83 17.11 12.96
CA VAL A 149 -15.25 16.08 13.87
C VAL A 149 -14.66 16.66 15.16
N LYS A 150 -14.10 17.89 15.10
CA LYS A 150 -13.52 18.60 16.26
C LYS A 150 -14.51 18.88 17.40
N ARG A 151 -15.83 18.76 17.18
CA ARG A 151 -16.85 18.97 18.22
C ARG A 151 -17.13 17.72 19.07
N ILE A 152 -16.74 16.54 18.58
CA ILE A 152 -17.08 15.25 19.19
C ILE A 152 -15.86 14.65 19.91
N VAL A 153 -14.66 14.92 19.40
CA VAL A 153 -13.39 14.51 20.00
C VAL A 153 -12.75 15.73 20.64
N ASN A 154 -12.76 15.82 21.96
CA ASN A 154 -12.20 16.97 22.69
C ASN A 154 -10.76 16.67 23.14
N ALA A 155 -9.85 17.63 22.99
CA ALA A 155 -8.44 17.48 23.41
C ALA A 155 -8.30 17.29 24.93
N ALA A 156 -9.28 17.75 25.71
CA ALA A 156 -9.30 17.66 27.17
C ALA A 156 -9.69 16.28 27.74
N SER A 157 -10.23 15.36 26.94
CA SER A 157 -10.71 14.03 27.37
C SER A 157 -9.82 12.87 26.89
N GLY A 158 -8.62 13.16 26.39
CA GLY A 158 -7.67 12.14 25.94
C GLY A 158 -8.16 11.33 24.73
N TYR A 159 -8.74 11.99 23.73
CA TYR A 159 -9.12 11.37 22.43
C TYR A 159 -10.15 10.24 22.47
N LYS A 160 -10.81 10.02 23.61
CA LYS A 160 -11.94 9.09 23.72
C LYS A 160 -13.19 9.67 23.06
N LEU A 161 -13.89 8.81 22.30
CA LEU A 161 -15.15 9.14 21.66
C LEU A 161 -16.28 9.21 22.72
N ASP A 162 -16.75 10.41 23.04
CA ASP A 162 -17.83 10.62 23.99
C ASP A 162 -19.19 10.35 23.33
N ILE A 163 -19.78 9.18 23.63
CA ILE A 163 -21.05 8.71 23.06
C ILE A 163 -22.19 9.73 23.30
N LYS A 164 -22.18 10.42 24.43
CA LYS A 164 -23.19 11.45 24.77
C LYS A 164 -23.09 12.70 23.89
N LYS A 165 -21.88 13.13 23.51
CA LYS A 165 -21.69 14.28 22.59
C LYS A 165 -21.97 13.89 21.14
N TYR A 166 -21.66 12.66 20.77
CA TYR A 166 -22.01 12.09 19.47
C TYR A 166 -23.53 12.08 19.22
N LEU A 167 -24.30 11.57 20.21
CA LEU A 167 -25.76 11.54 20.15
C LEU A 167 -26.39 12.95 20.18
N ALA A 168 -25.78 13.89 20.91
CA ALA A 168 -26.25 15.28 20.98
C ALA A 168 -25.97 16.11 19.72
N TYR A 169 -24.98 15.73 18.91
CA TYR A 169 -24.59 16.48 17.71
C TYR A 169 -25.39 16.05 16.49
N SER A 170 -25.20 14.80 16.04
CA SER A 170 -25.97 14.11 15.01
C SER A 170 -25.26 12.79 14.70
N PRO A 171 -25.99 11.70 14.41
CA PRO A 171 -25.41 10.57 13.70
C PRO A 171 -24.87 11.04 12.34
N VAL A 172 -23.73 10.49 11.92
CA VAL A 172 -23.11 10.83 10.63
C VAL A 172 -23.99 10.28 9.51
N TYR A 173 -24.53 11.16 8.67
CA TYR A 173 -25.22 10.75 7.45
C TYR A 173 -24.20 10.69 6.31
N MET A 174 -23.84 9.46 5.97
CA MET A 174 -23.00 9.18 4.79
C MET A 174 -23.89 8.82 3.60
N PRO A 175 -23.46 9.16 2.38
CA PRO A 175 -24.16 8.73 1.17
C PRO A 175 -24.29 7.21 1.12
N VAL A 176 -25.46 6.70 0.71
CA VAL A 176 -25.67 5.24 0.56
C VAL A 176 -24.68 4.67 -0.47
N THR A 177 -24.35 5.43 -1.51
CA THR A 177 -23.33 5.08 -2.51
C THR A 177 -21.94 4.96 -1.88
N TYR A 178 -21.58 5.85 -0.96
CA TYR A 178 -20.32 5.76 -0.21
C TYR A 178 -20.32 4.54 0.70
N ALA A 179 -21.41 4.28 1.42
CA ALA A 179 -21.50 3.14 2.31
C ALA A 179 -21.44 1.80 1.54
N LEU A 180 -22.11 1.70 0.39
CA LEU A 180 -22.14 0.50 -0.43
C LEU A 180 -20.80 0.27 -1.14
N ASN A 181 -20.18 1.33 -1.70
CA ASN A 181 -18.91 1.22 -2.38
C ASN A 181 -17.71 1.02 -1.42
N MET A 182 -17.68 1.73 -0.30
CA MET A 182 -16.60 1.55 0.67
C MET A 182 -16.80 0.32 1.54
N PHE A 183 -17.93 0.15 2.23
CA PHE A 183 -18.11 -0.98 3.14
C PHE A 183 -18.59 -2.23 2.42
N GLY A 184 -19.69 -2.12 1.65
CA GLY A 184 -20.32 -3.27 0.99
C GLY A 184 -19.38 -4.02 0.04
N LEU A 185 -18.76 -3.28 -0.89
CA LEU A 185 -17.84 -3.87 -1.87
C LEU A 185 -16.56 -4.43 -1.22
N SER A 186 -16.05 -3.79 -0.16
CA SER A 186 -14.84 -4.29 0.52
C SER A 186 -15.08 -5.63 1.22
N PHE A 187 -16.24 -5.84 1.85
CA PHE A 187 -16.58 -7.16 2.40
C PHE A 187 -16.80 -8.20 1.30
N ALA A 188 -17.47 -7.83 0.20
CA ALA A 188 -17.67 -8.73 -0.93
C ALA A 188 -16.34 -9.14 -1.58
N THR A 189 -15.41 -8.21 -1.76
CA THR A 189 -14.09 -8.49 -2.35
C THR A 189 -13.19 -9.29 -1.40
N LEU A 190 -13.22 -9.05 -0.09
CA LEU A 190 -12.49 -9.85 0.91
C LEU A 190 -12.98 -11.30 0.97
N SER A 191 -14.30 -11.50 0.99
CA SER A 191 -14.90 -12.84 0.98
C SER A 191 -14.63 -13.55 -0.34
N ALA A 192 -14.76 -12.86 -1.48
CA ALA A 192 -14.41 -13.38 -2.79
C ALA A 192 -12.91 -13.74 -2.88
N LEU A 193 -12.02 -12.95 -2.28
CA LEU A 193 -10.58 -13.22 -2.23
C LEU A 193 -10.30 -14.55 -1.53
N LEU A 194 -10.88 -14.76 -0.34
CA LEU A 194 -10.69 -16.00 0.42
C LEU A 194 -11.23 -17.21 -0.36
N VAL A 195 -12.43 -17.10 -0.95
CA VAL A 195 -13.03 -18.17 -1.75
C VAL A 195 -12.18 -18.47 -2.99
N TRP A 196 -11.73 -17.44 -3.71
CA TRP A 196 -10.91 -17.60 -4.91
C TRP A 196 -9.58 -18.31 -4.59
N VAL A 197 -8.91 -17.92 -3.51
CA VAL A 197 -7.65 -18.52 -3.06
C VAL A 197 -7.85 -20.01 -2.74
N VAL A 198 -8.92 -20.36 -2.03
CA VAL A 198 -9.22 -21.73 -1.61
C VAL A 198 -9.64 -22.61 -2.79
N LEU A 199 -10.40 -22.09 -3.76
CA LEU A 199 -10.87 -22.89 -4.88
C LEU A 199 -9.81 -23.02 -5.99
N GLU A 200 -9.24 -21.89 -6.41
CA GLU A 200 -8.43 -21.78 -7.63
C GLU A 200 -6.93 -22.01 -7.39
N ARG A 201 -6.41 -21.55 -6.25
CA ARG A 201 -4.96 -21.57 -5.96
C ARG A 201 -4.58 -22.49 -4.80
N ARG A 202 -5.46 -23.41 -4.38
CA ARG A 202 -5.17 -24.36 -3.28
C ARG A 202 -3.88 -25.15 -3.47
N ARG A 203 -3.54 -25.55 -4.70
CA ARG A 203 -2.32 -26.32 -4.96
C ARG A 203 -1.07 -25.44 -4.80
N VAL A 204 -1.10 -24.23 -5.36
CA VAL A 204 -0.02 -23.24 -5.22
C VAL A 204 0.17 -22.83 -3.76
N MET A 205 -0.92 -22.63 -3.00
CA MET A 205 -0.84 -22.36 -1.56
C MET A 205 -0.40 -23.57 -0.74
N ALA A 206 -0.86 -24.78 -1.04
CA ALA A 206 -0.42 -25.99 -0.35
C ALA A 206 1.08 -26.25 -0.58
N ASP A 207 1.54 -26.09 -1.81
CA ASP A 207 2.95 -26.21 -2.17
C ASP A 207 3.79 -25.10 -1.52
N ALA A 208 3.27 -23.86 -1.49
CA ALA A 208 3.90 -22.75 -0.77
C ALA A 208 4.04 -23.05 0.73
N VAL A 209 2.95 -23.44 1.39
CA VAL A 209 2.94 -23.76 2.83
C VAL A 209 3.87 -24.94 3.16
N GLN A 210 3.98 -25.94 2.29
CA GLN A 210 4.89 -27.07 2.49
C GLN A 210 6.36 -26.75 2.19
N ARG A 211 6.64 -25.76 1.34
CA ARG A 211 8.00 -25.32 0.98
C ARG A 211 8.57 -24.29 1.94
N VAL A 212 7.74 -23.39 2.49
CA VAL A 212 8.15 -22.34 3.45
C VAL A 212 8.98 -22.89 4.61
N PRO A 213 8.55 -23.91 5.39
CA PRO A 213 9.36 -24.43 6.49
C PRO A 213 10.66 -25.07 5.99
N ARG A 214 10.67 -25.75 4.84
CA ARG A 214 11.92 -26.34 4.28
C ARG A 214 12.92 -25.30 3.80
N LEU A 215 12.45 -24.14 3.37
CA LEU A 215 13.29 -23.01 2.94
C LEU A 215 13.80 -22.21 4.15
N VAL A 216 12.95 -22.01 5.17
CA VAL A 216 13.33 -21.37 6.43
C VAL A 216 14.35 -22.22 7.19
N PHE A 217 14.07 -23.52 7.42
CA PHE A 217 14.98 -24.41 8.14
C PHE A 217 16.17 -24.90 7.31
N GLY A 218 16.04 -24.93 5.98
CA GLY A 218 17.12 -25.31 5.06
C GLY A 218 18.13 -24.19 4.78
N SER A 219 17.84 -22.95 5.18
CA SER A 219 18.73 -21.79 5.02
C SER A 219 19.62 -21.51 6.24
N LEU A 220 19.58 -22.37 7.26
CA LEU A 220 20.56 -22.37 8.35
C LEU A 220 21.96 -22.70 7.77
N PRO A 221 23.05 -22.09 8.27
CA PRO A 221 24.36 -22.04 7.58
C PRO A 221 25.04 -23.39 7.32
N SER A 222 24.51 -24.48 7.88
CA SER A 222 25.18 -25.79 7.93
C SER A 222 24.84 -26.72 6.77
N ARG A 223 23.98 -26.33 5.81
CA ARG A 223 23.56 -27.25 4.74
C ARG A 223 23.36 -26.55 3.39
N CYS A 224 24.47 -26.22 2.73
CA CYS A 224 24.48 -25.77 1.33
C CYS A 224 23.70 -26.76 0.45
N ARG A 225 22.63 -26.28 -0.20
CA ARG A 225 21.89 -27.05 -1.21
C ARG A 225 22.55 -26.84 -2.57
N ALA A 226 22.72 -27.95 -3.28
CA ALA A 226 23.17 -27.98 -4.67
C ALA A 226 22.30 -27.08 -5.56
N TYR A 227 22.99 -26.27 -6.33
CA TYR A 227 22.53 -25.26 -7.28
C TYR A 227 21.70 -25.91 -8.41
N SER A 228 20.48 -25.44 -8.67
CA SER A 228 19.77 -25.76 -9.91
C SER A 228 20.39 -24.94 -11.04
N GLU A 229 20.89 -25.63 -12.07
CA GLU A 229 21.77 -25.11 -13.13
C GLU A 229 21.19 -24.01 -14.04
N ASP A 230 19.96 -23.54 -13.82
CA ASP A 230 19.27 -22.56 -14.70
C ASP A 230 19.36 -21.09 -14.23
N GLU A 231 19.92 -20.79 -13.05
CA GLU A 231 20.03 -19.40 -12.53
C GLU A 231 21.48 -18.89 -12.52
N LYS A 232 22.11 -18.81 -13.70
CA LYS A 232 23.37 -18.04 -13.88
C LYS A 232 23.08 -16.53 -13.82
N GLY A 233 23.02 -15.98 -12.60
CA GLY A 233 22.94 -14.54 -12.38
C GLY A 233 22.65 -14.18 -10.92
N ASP A 234 23.71 -13.87 -10.18
CA ASP A 234 23.77 -13.38 -8.78
C ASP A 234 23.35 -14.33 -7.64
N PRO A 235 24.11 -14.34 -6.51
CA PRO A 235 23.75 -15.11 -5.33
C PRO A 235 22.48 -14.55 -4.70
N ASP A 236 21.44 -15.37 -4.62
CA ASP A 236 20.17 -14.98 -4.01
C ASP A 236 20.33 -14.57 -2.55
N VAL A 237 19.66 -13.46 -2.16
CA VAL A 237 19.62 -13.02 -0.76
C VAL A 237 18.92 -14.10 0.06
N PRO A 238 19.60 -14.68 1.06
CA PRO A 238 19.08 -15.82 1.80
C PRO A 238 17.91 -15.42 2.71
N LEU A 239 16.92 -16.31 2.87
CA LEU A 239 15.64 -16.02 3.54
C LEU A 239 15.79 -15.58 5.01
N TRP A 240 16.78 -16.10 5.73
CA TRP A 240 17.11 -15.71 7.11
C TRP A 240 17.39 -14.21 7.27
N TRP A 241 17.99 -13.56 6.26
CA TRP A 241 18.23 -12.11 6.29
C TRP A 241 16.88 -11.38 6.41
N TYR A 242 15.86 -11.81 5.66
CA TYR A 242 14.54 -11.18 5.69
C TYR A 242 13.84 -11.42 7.02
N LEU A 243 14.06 -12.58 7.66
CA LEU A 243 13.56 -12.83 9.01
C LEU A 243 14.24 -11.95 10.05
N VAL A 244 15.56 -11.78 9.98
CA VAL A 244 16.30 -10.90 10.90
C VAL A 244 15.84 -9.45 10.76
N VAL A 245 15.69 -8.96 9.52
CA VAL A 245 15.18 -7.60 9.29
C VAL A 245 13.71 -7.46 9.70
N CYS A 246 12.90 -8.51 9.56
CA CYS A 246 11.52 -8.51 10.03
C CYS A 246 11.45 -8.39 11.55
N LEU A 247 12.27 -9.16 12.28
CA LEU A 247 12.37 -9.08 13.74
C LEU A 247 12.88 -7.71 14.19
N LEU A 248 13.88 -7.15 13.52
CA LEU A 248 14.38 -5.81 13.80
C LEU A 248 13.32 -4.74 13.53
N ALA A 249 12.56 -4.86 12.43
CA ALA A 249 11.49 -3.94 12.10
C ALA A 249 10.34 -3.99 13.11
N LEU A 250 9.97 -5.20 13.56
CA LEU A 250 9.00 -5.42 14.64
C LEU A 250 9.48 -4.84 15.96
N PHE A 251 10.76 -5.00 16.30
CA PHE A 251 11.33 -4.38 17.49
C PHE A 251 11.26 -2.86 17.41
N MET A 252 11.60 -2.27 16.26
CA MET A 252 11.52 -0.83 16.04
C MET A 252 10.09 -0.30 16.14
N SER A 253 9.09 -1.00 15.61
CA SER A 253 7.68 -0.57 15.73
C SER A 253 7.18 -0.68 17.17
N MET A 254 7.50 -1.76 17.88
CA MET A 254 7.17 -1.91 19.30
C MET A 254 7.82 -0.79 20.14
N PHE A 255 9.10 -0.52 19.91
CA PHE A 255 9.83 0.56 20.59
C PHE A 255 9.22 1.94 20.31
N ALA A 256 8.87 2.23 19.06
CA ALA A 256 8.26 3.50 18.66
C ALA A 256 6.94 3.77 19.39
N ILE A 257 6.12 2.72 19.56
CA ILE A 257 4.78 2.82 20.15
C ILE A 257 4.83 2.92 21.67
N GLU A 258 5.71 2.15 22.32
CA GLU A 258 5.86 2.16 23.78
C GLU A 258 6.50 3.46 24.26
N TRP A 259 7.55 3.95 23.57
CA TRP A 259 8.26 5.16 23.98
C TRP A 259 7.38 6.41 23.90
N TRP A 260 6.58 6.54 22.84
CA TRP A 260 5.68 7.67 22.64
C TRP A 260 4.28 7.46 23.24
N ASN A 261 4.07 6.38 24.03
CA ASN A 261 2.80 6.02 24.67
C ASN A 261 1.60 6.24 23.74
N VAL A 262 1.73 5.79 22.49
CA VAL A 262 0.61 5.74 21.57
C VAL A 262 -0.34 4.70 22.18
N GLU A 263 -1.63 5.02 22.37
CA GLU A 263 -2.58 4.23 23.18
C GLU A 263 -2.74 2.73 22.80
N LEU A 264 -2.08 2.32 21.71
CA LEU A 264 -1.84 0.97 21.23
C LEU A 264 -0.78 0.25 22.10
N ARG A 265 -1.13 -0.88 22.74
CA ARG A 265 -0.13 -1.72 23.41
C ARG A 265 0.68 -2.55 22.42
N TRP A 266 1.85 -3.03 22.85
CA TRP A 266 2.74 -3.93 22.09
C TRP A 266 2.03 -5.12 21.41
N TYR A 267 1.04 -5.74 22.05
CA TYR A 267 0.28 -6.87 21.46
C TYR A 267 -0.52 -6.46 20.21
N GLY A 268 -0.90 -5.18 20.08
CA GLY A 268 -1.57 -4.66 18.90
C GLY A 268 -0.68 -4.68 17.66
N VAL A 269 0.61 -4.43 17.83
CA VAL A 269 1.61 -4.47 16.75
C VAL A 269 1.79 -5.90 16.24
N LEU A 270 1.89 -6.86 17.16
CA LEU A 270 2.00 -8.28 16.81
C LEU A 270 0.75 -8.78 16.09
N LEU A 271 -0.44 -8.39 16.56
CA LEU A 271 -1.71 -8.76 15.94
C LEU A 271 -1.83 -8.15 14.53
N ALA A 272 -1.48 -6.87 14.36
CA ALA A 272 -1.47 -6.20 13.06
C ALA A 272 -0.49 -6.86 12.08
N CYS A 273 0.72 -7.19 12.53
CA CYS A 273 1.70 -7.88 11.70
C CYS A 273 1.26 -9.31 11.34
N THR A 274 0.56 -9.99 12.24
CA THR A 274 0.00 -11.33 11.97
C THR A 274 -1.09 -11.24 10.90
N VAL A 275 -1.99 -10.24 10.99
CA VAL A 275 -3.00 -9.97 9.96
C VAL A 275 -2.32 -9.68 8.61
N ALA A 276 -1.30 -8.82 8.60
CA ALA A 276 -0.53 -8.54 7.38
C ALA A 276 0.08 -9.82 6.79
N LEU A 277 0.72 -10.67 7.59
CA LEU A 277 1.33 -11.91 7.13
C LEU A 277 0.32 -12.91 6.54
N VAL A 278 -0.88 -13.01 7.12
CA VAL A 278 -1.94 -13.91 6.65
C VAL A 278 -2.58 -13.42 5.35
N PHE A 279 -2.87 -12.12 5.24
CA PHE A 279 -3.55 -11.56 4.08
C PHE A 279 -2.59 -11.16 2.95
N TYR A 280 -1.30 -11.01 3.20
CA TYR A 280 -0.33 -10.63 2.17
C TYR A 280 -0.24 -11.64 1.02
N PRO A 281 -0.08 -12.97 1.23
CA PRO A 281 0.04 -13.94 0.13
C PRO A 281 -1.15 -13.94 -0.84
N PRO A 282 -2.42 -14.00 -0.38
CA PRO A 282 -3.55 -13.98 -1.30
C PRO A 282 -3.68 -12.64 -2.04
N LEU A 283 -3.42 -11.53 -1.35
CA LEU A 283 -3.43 -10.20 -1.98
C LEU A 283 -2.34 -10.07 -3.05
N ALA A 284 -1.14 -10.59 -2.76
CA ALA A 284 -0.03 -10.55 -3.68
C ALA A 284 -0.28 -11.37 -4.95
N LEU A 285 -0.91 -12.54 -4.82
CA LEU A 285 -1.28 -13.38 -5.97
C LEU A 285 -2.31 -12.68 -6.87
N VAL A 286 -3.38 -12.13 -6.29
CA VAL A 286 -4.43 -11.45 -7.08
C VAL A 286 -3.86 -10.21 -7.76
N TYR A 287 -3.07 -9.40 -7.04
CA TYR A 287 -2.46 -8.23 -7.63
C TYR A 287 -1.52 -8.58 -8.79
N ALA A 288 -0.71 -9.63 -8.61
CA ALA A 288 0.22 -10.06 -9.64
C ALA A 288 -0.50 -10.55 -10.91
N THR A 289 -1.67 -11.19 -10.82
CA THR A 289 -2.40 -11.66 -12.01
C THR A 289 -3.34 -10.62 -12.62
N SER A 290 -3.98 -9.79 -11.80
CA SER A 290 -5.09 -8.90 -12.23
C SER A 290 -4.75 -7.41 -12.21
N ASN A 291 -3.61 -7.02 -11.64
CA ASN A 291 -3.25 -5.62 -11.36
C ASN A 291 -4.25 -4.87 -10.46
N LEU A 292 -5.18 -5.57 -9.80
CA LEU A 292 -6.20 -4.95 -8.97
C LEU A 292 -5.77 -4.97 -7.51
N LYS A 293 -5.78 -3.78 -6.88
CA LYS A 293 -5.47 -3.63 -5.45
C LYS A 293 -6.74 -3.80 -4.65
N ILE A 294 -6.79 -4.87 -3.86
CA ILE A 294 -7.88 -5.11 -2.92
C ILE A 294 -7.58 -4.38 -1.63
N ASN A 295 -8.55 -3.58 -1.16
CA ASN A 295 -8.42 -2.81 0.07
C ASN A 295 -8.87 -3.67 1.26
N ILE A 296 -7.97 -3.86 2.23
CA ILE A 296 -8.25 -4.54 3.51
C ILE A 296 -8.30 -3.55 4.68
N ASP A 297 -8.39 -2.26 4.36
CA ASP A 297 -8.40 -1.13 5.26
C ASP A 297 -9.53 -1.21 6.29
N ILE A 298 -10.75 -1.47 5.83
CA ILE A 298 -11.95 -1.54 6.66
C ILE A 298 -11.90 -2.74 7.60
N PHE A 299 -11.40 -3.88 7.12
CA PHE A 299 -11.23 -5.06 7.96
C PHE A 299 -10.27 -4.79 9.12
N CYS A 300 -9.10 -4.19 8.83
CA CYS A 300 -8.13 -3.82 9.86
C CYS A 300 -8.74 -2.83 10.87
N ARG A 301 -9.51 -1.84 10.40
CA ARG A 301 -10.16 -0.84 11.25
C ARG A 301 -11.25 -1.43 12.14
N ILE A 302 -11.99 -2.43 11.67
CA ILE A 302 -13.03 -3.11 12.45
C ILE A 302 -12.40 -4.01 13.51
N VAL A 303 -11.40 -4.81 13.14
CA VAL A 303 -10.65 -5.64 14.09
C VAL A 303 -10.03 -4.78 15.18
N ALA A 304 -9.38 -3.68 14.81
CA ALA A 304 -8.82 -2.75 15.78
C ALA A 304 -9.88 -2.07 16.65
N GLY A 305 -11.04 -1.73 16.08
CA GLY A 305 -12.17 -1.16 16.82
C GLY A 305 -12.69 -2.09 17.92
N PHE A 306 -12.77 -3.40 17.64
CA PHE A 306 -13.15 -4.41 18.64
C PHE A 306 -12.05 -4.66 19.67
N VAL A 307 -10.78 -4.68 19.28
CA VAL A 307 -9.66 -4.96 20.19
C VAL A 307 -9.33 -3.75 21.09
N PHE A 308 -9.50 -2.53 20.59
CA PHE A 308 -9.14 -1.28 21.26
C PHE A 308 -10.34 -0.36 21.42
N GLU A 309 -11.38 -0.85 22.11
CA GLU A 309 -12.61 -0.09 22.35
C GLU A 309 -12.35 1.32 22.90
N GLY A 310 -12.93 2.32 22.24
CA GLY A 310 -12.85 3.73 22.64
C GLY A 310 -11.51 4.43 22.39
N LYS A 311 -10.49 3.74 21.86
CA LYS A 311 -9.16 4.31 21.56
C LYS A 311 -8.95 4.49 20.07
N VAL A 312 -9.21 5.70 19.58
CA VAL A 312 -9.17 5.99 18.15
C VAL A 312 -7.74 6.06 17.62
N LEU A 313 -6.78 6.52 18.44
CA LEU A 313 -5.37 6.58 18.04
C LEU A 313 -4.80 5.17 17.84
N ALA A 314 -5.16 4.22 18.70
CA ALA A 314 -4.77 2.82 18.55
C ALA A 314 -5.31 2.20 17.25
N ASN A 315 -6.55 2.54 16.87
CA ASN A 315 -7.16 2.07 15.63
C ASN A 315 -6.37 2.52 14.39
N ILE A 316 -5.99 3.80 14.34
CA ILE A 316 -5.25 4.37 13.20
C ILE A 316 -3.88 3.70 13.03
N TRP A 317 -3.15 3.49 14.12
CA TRP A 317 -1.83 2.85 14.08
C TRP A 317 -1.89 1.35 13.78
N PHE A 318 -2.93 0.66 14.26
CA PHE A 318 -3.17 -0.73 13.87
C PHE A 318 -3.45 -0.85 12.35
N PHE A 319 -4.24 0.06 11.81
CA PHE A 319 -4.51 0.16 10.37
C PHE A 319 -3.22 0.41 9.56
N ASP A 320 -2.36 1.32 10.02
CA ASP A 320 -1.09 1.62 9.35
C ASP A 320 -0.15 0.40 9.32
N ILE A 321 0.04 -0.25 10.48
CA ILE A 321 0.92 -1.42 10.60
C ILE A 321 0.34 -2.64 9.88
N GLY A 322 -0.98 -2.79 9.78
CA GLY A 322 -1.62 -3.94 9.12
C GLY A 322 -1.77 -3.76 7.60
N TYR A 323 -2.44 -2.70 7.17
CA TYR A 323 -2.79 -2.50 5.76
C TYR A 323 -1.71 -1.76 4.97
N ILE A 324 -1.19 -0.65 5.49
CA ILE A 324 -0.25 0.19 4.73
C ILE A 324 1.06 -0.55 4.50
N THR A 325 1.56 -1.31 5.48
CA THR A 325 2.74 -2.19 5.31
C THR A 325 2.51 -3.27 4.24
N THR A 326 1.33 -3.87 4.19
CA THR A 326 0.93 -4.87 3.19
C THR A 326 0.98 -4.27 1.78
N ILE A 327 0.43 -3.07 1.61
CA ILE A 327 0.46 -2.34 0.34
C ILE A 327 1.90 -1.96 -0.04
N LYS A 328 2.71 -1.46 0.92
CA LYS A 328 4.13 -1.17 0.69
C LYS A 328 4.88 -2.42 0.21
N GLY A 329 4.66 -3.57 0.85
CA GLY A 329 5.26 -4.84 0.43
C GLY A 329 4.82 -5.27 -0.96
N LEU A 330 3.55 -5.07 -1.32
CA LEU A 330 3.02 -5.44 -2.61
C LEU A 330 3.70 -4.72 -3.76
N TYR A 331 3.96 -3.42 -3.57
CA TYR A 331 4.70 -2.66 -4.54
C TYR A 331 6.22 -2.95 -4.51
N PHE A 332 6.81 -3.31 -3.37
CA PHE A 332 8.19 -3.82 -3.36
C PHE A 332 8.31 -5.09 -4.19
N ALA A 333 7.34 -6.01 -4.09
CA ALA A 333 7.30 -7.20 -4.94
C ALA A 333 7.14 -6.84 -6.43
N GLN A 334 6.39 -5.78 -6.74
CA GLN A 334 6.29 -5.23 -8.10
C GLN A 334 7.66 -4.75 -8.61
N ASP A 335 8.40 -4.02 -7.79
CA ASP A 335 9.74 -3.52 -8.13
C ASP A 335 10.75 -4.67 -8.30
N MET A 336 10.67 -5.73 -7.47
CA MET A 336 11.49 -6.93 -7.65
C MET A 336 11.20 -7.65 -8.98
N LYS A 337 9.92 -7.73 -9.37
CA LYS A 337 9.55 -8.31 -10.67
C LYS A 337 10.00 -7.43 -11.84
N LEU A 338 9.91 -6.10 -11.69
CA LEU A 338 10.44 -5.15 -12.66
C LEU A 338 11.94 -5.35 -12.88
N ALA A 339 12.72 -5.49 -11.80
CA ALA A 339 14.15 -5.77 -11.86
C ALA A 339 14.46 -7.08 -12.60
N TYR A 340 13.68 -8.13 -12.31
CA TYR A 340 13.77 -9.42 -13.00
C TYR A 340 13.53 -9.28 -14.52
N TYR A 341 12.53 -8.50 -14.95
CA TYR A 341 12.25 -8.29 -16.37
C TYR A 341 13.26 -7.39 -17.09
N CYS A 342 13.88 -6.44 -16.39
CA CYS A 342 14.86 -5.54 -16.99
C CYS A 342 16.29 -6.10 -16.99
N HIS A 343 16.54 -7.30 -16.45
CA HIS A 343 17.88 -7.87 -16.25
C HIS A 343 18.87 -6.89 -15.58
N ALA A 344 18.37 -5.94 -14.79
CA ALA A 344 19.22 -4.96 -14.12
C ALA A 344 19.84 -5.62 -12.89
N SER A 345 21.11 -6.01 -12.98
CA SER A 345 21.85 -6.53 -11.82
C SER A 345 21.95 -5.44 -10.72
N PRO A 346 21.81 -5.81 -9.43
CA PRO A 346 21.89 -4.86 -8.33
C PRO A 346 23.30 -4.32 -8.06
N PHE A 347 24.34 -4.90 -8.66
CA PHE A 347 25.71 -4.41 -8.57
C PHE A 347 26.41 -4.42 -9.93
N PRO A 348 27.23 -3.39 -10.25
CA PRO A 348 28.14 -3.46 -11.38
C PRO A 348 29.14 -4.58 -11.11
N SER A 349 29.08 -5.63 -11.92
CA SER A 349 30.13 -6.64 -12.01
C SER A 349 31.39 -5.96 -12.55
N TYR A 350 32.29 -5.58 -11.65
CA TYR A 350 33.66 -5.19 -11.97
C TYR A 350 34.56 -6.42 -12.02
#